data_AF-A0A945PBY9-F1
#
_entry.id   AF-A0A945PBY9-F1
#
_cell.length_a   1.000
_cell.length_b   1.000
_cell.length_c   1.000
_cell.angle_alpha   90.00
_cell.angle_beta   90.00
_cell.angle_gamma   90.00
#
_symmetry.space_group_name_H-M   'P 1'
#
loop_
_entity.id
_entity.type
_entity.pdbx_description
1 polymer ?
#
loop_
_entity_poly.entity_id
_entity_poly.type
_entity_poly.pdbx_seq_one_letter_code
_entity_poly.pdbx_strand_id
1 'polypeptide(L)'
;MNCFTCERNLSAYLDDELPMDERIELEGHLDGCEACRSEFESHQMAWEVAHQVRAEAAPEGLWEGVADELADNVTSKTGVEDLALMVKGLAADIQQLQRTVDGLRRDLHGSAGEPVTDAYGHEPAESIRVRGNPFRPGEPREASIDQLRRNS
;
A
#
# COMPACT_ATOMS: atom_id res chain seq x y z
N MET A 1 -11.60 -9.09 14.57
CA MET A 1 -10.96 -10.40 14.31
C MET A 1 -11.85 -11.63 14.64
N ASN A 2 -11.64 -12.78 13.97
CA ASN A 2 -12.28 -14.08 14.27
C ASN A 2 -11.27 -15.07 14.92
N CYS A 3 -11.74 -16.19 15.47
CA CYS A 3 -10.88 -17.15 16.20
C CYS A 3 -9.71 -17.70 15.35
N PHE A 4 -9.97 -18.04 14.08
CA PHE A 4 -8.94 -18.58 13.19
C PHE A 4 -7.82 -17.56 12.92
N THR A 5 -8.18 -16.29 12.69
CA THR A 5 -7.20 -15.21 12.53
C THR A 5 -6.48 -14.92 13.84
N CYS A 6 -7.18 -14.96 14.98
CA CYS A 6 -6.58 -14.77 16.30
C CYS A 6 -5.50 -15.81 16.59
N GLU A 7 -5.82 -17.09 16.45
CA GLU A 7 -4.91 -18.22 16.69
C GLU A 7 -3.61 -18.10 15.87
N ARG A 8 -3.75 -17.76 14.58
CA ARG A 8 -2.61 -17.59 13.68
C ARG A 8 -1.72 -16.39 14.02
N ASN A 9 -2.26 -15.40 14.71
CA ASN A 9 -1.56 -14.17 15.05
C ASN A 9 -1.02 -14.17 16.49
N LEU A 10 -1.29 -15.20 17.31
CA LEU A 10 -0.83 -15.26 18.70
C LEU A 10 0.70 -15.23 18.82
N SER A 11 1.44 -15.95 17.96
CA SER A 11 2.91 -15.95 18.00
C SER A 11 3.47 -14.58 17.62
N ALA A 12 2.99 -14.00 16.52
CA ALA A 12 3.38 -12.66 16.08
C ALA A 12 3.07 -11.58 17.13
N TYR A 13 1.98 -11.76 17.89
CA TYR A 13 1.65 -10.88 19.01
C TYR A 13 2.66 -10.99 20.16
N LEU A 14 3.08 -12.22 20.52
CA LEU A 14 4.08 -12.47 21.57
C LEU A 14 5.47 -11.94 21.20
N ASP A 15 5.82 -11.97 19.92
CA ASP A 15 7.11 -11.50 19.39
C ASP A 15 7.12 -9.99 19.04
N ASP A 16 6.04 -9.27 19.33
CA ASP A 16 5.85 -7.83 19.04
C ASP A 16 5.92 -7.48 17.53
N GLU A 17 5.51 -8.42 16.67
CA GLU A 17 5.56 -8.31 15.21
C GLU A 17 4.26 -7.81 14.58
N LEU A 18 3.18 -7.66 15.36
CA LEU A 18 1.89 -7.20 14.84
C LEU A 18 1.80 -5.66 14.76
N PRO A 19 1.25 -5.12 13.65
CA PRO A 19 0.86 -3.72 13.57
C PRO A 19 -0.14 -3.32 14.67
N MET A 20 -0.10 -2.05 15.10
CA MET A 20 -0.93 -1.56 16.20
C MET A 20 -2.43 -1.84 16.03
N ASP A 21 -2.96 -1.64 14.82
CA ASP A 21 -4.39 -1.86 14.53
C ASP A 21 -4.77 -3.34 14.72
N GLU A 22 -3.90 -4.27 14.31
CA GLU A 22 -4.12 -5.71 14.46
C GLU A 22 -4.00 -6.16 15.92
N ARG A 23 -3.11 -5.53 16.70
CA ARG A 23 -3.00 -5.80 18.14
C ARG A 23 -4.28 -5.45 18.88
N ILE A 24 -4.84 -4.26 18.64
CA ILE A 24 -6.09 -3.82 19.26
C ILE A 24 -7.23 -4.80 18.92
N GLU A 25 -7.33 -5.21 17.66
CA GLU A 25 -8.34 -6.19 17.25
C GLU A 25 -8.17 -7.56 17.91
N LEU A 26 -6.93 -8.01 18.08
CA LEU A 26 -6.61 -9.28 18.71
C LEU A 26 -6.88 -9.24 20.22
N GLU A 27 -6.43 -8.20 20.92
CA GLU A 27 -6.70 -7.97 22.34
C GLU A 27 -8.21 -7.91 22.62
N GLY A 28 -8.97 -7.18 21.79
CA GLY A 28 -10.42 -7.14 21.88
C GLY A 28 -11.08 -8.51 21.66
N HIS A 29 -10.49 -9.38 20.83
CA HIS A 29 -10.96 -10.75 20.66
C HIS A 29 -10.63 -11.63 21.87
N LEU A 30 -9.43 -11.53 22.43
CA LEU A 30 -9.00 -12.25 23.63
C LEU A 30 -9.87 -11.89 24.85
N ASP A 31 -10.31 -10.64 24.95
CA ASP A 31 -11.24 -10.18 25.98
C ASP A 31 -12.64 -10.80 25.86
N GLY A 32 -13.07 -11.12 24.63
CA GLY A 32 -14.39 -11.68 24.34
C GLY A 32 -14.46 -13.20 24.17
N CYS A 33 -13.32 -13.88 23.97
CA CYS A 33 -13.27 -15.30 23.63
C CYS A 33 -12.40 -16.10 24.62
N GLU A 34 -13.04 -16.88 25.48
CA GLU A 34 -12.37 -17.74 26.47
C GLU A 34 -11.46 -18.79 25.82
N ALA A 35 -11.88 -19.38 24.70
CA ALA A 35 -11.09 -20.37 23.98
C ALA A 35 -9.76 -19.78 23.47
N CYS A 36 -9.81 -18.64 22.77
CA CYS A 36 -8.60 -17.97 22.28
C CYS A 36 -7.72 -17.45 23.41
N ARG A 37 -8.30 -17.06 24.55
CA ARG A 37 -7.54 -16.68 25.75
C ARG A 37 -6.78 -17.85 26.35
N SER A 38 -7.42 -19.01 26.48
CA SER A 38 -6.76 -20.23 26.95
C SER A 38 -5.60 -20.63 26.04
N GLU A 39 -5.77 -20.54 24.72
CA GLU A 39 -4.69 -20.79 23.77
C GLU A 39 -3.56 -19.76 23.93
N PHE A 40 -3.89 -18.48 24.06
CA PHE A 40 -2.88 -17.44 24.30
C PHE A 40 -2.06 -17.69 25.58
N GLU A 41 -2.72 -18.04 26.70
CA GLU A 41 -2.04 -18.37 27.95
C GLU A 41 -1.09 -19.57 27.79
N SER A 42 -1.51 -20.61 27.06
CA SER A 42 -0.66 -21.76 26.73
C SER A 42 0.58 -21.36 25.91
N HIS A 43 0.40 -20.53 24.87
CA HIS A 43 1.51 -19.99 24.07
C HIS A 43 2.45 -19.12 24.90
N GLN A 44 1.91 -18.26 25.77
CA GLN A 44 2.68 -17.40 26.66
C GLN A 44 3.53 -18.22 27.63
N MET A 45 2.97 -19.26 28.26
CA MET A 45 3.73 -20.14 29.14
C MET A 45 4.88 -20.83 28.41
N ALA A 46 4.65 -21.34 27.20
CA ALA A 46 5.70 -21.98 26.40
C ALA A 46 6.81 -20.97 26.03
N TRP A 47 6.42 -19.75 25.66
CA TRP A 47 7.34 -18.66 25.34
C TRP A 47 8.20 -18.26 26.55
N GLU A 48 7.59 -18.10 27.73
CA GLU A 48 8.31 -17.77 28.98
C GLU A 48 9.33 -18.85 29.37
N VAL A 49 8.97 -20.13 29.24
CA VAL A 49 9.88 -21.25 29.52
C VAL A 49 11.05 -21.24 28.53
N ALA A 50 10.80 -21.00 27.25
CA ALA A 50 11.86 -20.89 26.25
C ALA A 50 12.81 -19.72 26.56
N HIS A 51 12.26 -18.59 27.03
CA HIS A 51 13.05 -17.39 27.39
C HIS A 51 13.95 -17.59 28.62
N GLN A 52 13.65 -18.57 29.47
CA GLN A 52 14.49 -18.91 30.62
C GLN A 52 15.72 -19.73 30.26
N VAL A 53 15.80 -20.25 29.03
CA VAL A 53 16.98 -21.00 28.57
C VAL A 53 18.17 -20.04 28.52
N ARG A 54 19.20 -20.36 29.30
CA ARG A 54 20.43 -19.59 29.31
C ARG A 54 21.12 -19.73 27.95
N ALA A 55 21.20 -18.63 27.21
CA ALA A 55 22.02 -18.57 26.02
C ALA A 55 23.49 -18.82 26.39
N GLU A 56 24.11 -19.82 25.77
CA GLU A 56 25.56 -19.97 25.77
C GLU A 56 26.17 -18.90 24.87
N ALA A 57 27.44 -18.57 25.11
CA ALA A 57 28.16 -17.67 24.23
C ALA A 57 28.19 -18.29 22.82
N ALA A 58 27.85 -17.49 21.82
CA ALA A 58 28.02 -17.91 20.43
C ALA A 58 29.50 -18.30 20.19
N PRO A 59 29.78 -19.37 19.43
CA PRO A 59 31.13 -19.71 19.03
C PRO A 59 31.86 -18.52 18.39
N GLU A 60 33.17 -18.39 18.66
CA GLU A 60 34.01 -17.40 18.00
C GLU A 60 33.94 -17.56 16.47
N GLY A 61 33.85 -16.45 15.74
CA GLY A 61 33.78 -16.48 14.27
C GLY A 61 32.39 -16.77 13.69
N LEU A 62 31.37 -17.08 14.51
CA LEU A 62 30.04 -17.38 14.01
C LEU A 62 29.42 -16.18 13.29
N TRP A 63 29.54 -14.98 13.86
CA TRP A 63 28.94 -13.78 13.27
C TRP A 63 29.62 -13.40 11.96
N GLU A 64 30.95 -13.51 11.90
CA GLU A 64 31.74 -13.28 10.70
C GLU A 64 31.31 -14.23 9.58
N GLY A 65 31.17 -15.54 9.86
CA GLY A 65 30.70 -16.51 8.88
C GLY A 65 29.27 -16.25 8.41
N VAL A 66 28.37 -15.83 9.30
CA VAL A 66 27.00 -15.43 8.93
C VAL A 66 26.98 -14.16 8.08
N ALA A 67 27.81 -13.17 8.41
CA ALA A 67 27.92 -11.91 7.69
C ALA A 67 28.46 -12.12 6.26
N ASP A 68 29.48 -12.96 6.10
CA ASP A 68 30.04 -13.32 4.80
C ASP A 68 29.00 -14.01 3.92
N GLU A 69 28.28 -15.01 4.47
CA GLU A 69 27.23 -15.74 3.74
C GLU A 69 26.07 -14.82 3.32
N LEU A 70 25.67 -13.88 4.18
CA LEU A 70 24.64 -12.91 3.84
C LEU A 70 25.10 -11.94 2.74
N ALA A 71 26.35 -11.49 2.76
CA ALA A 71 26.90 -10.62 1.72
C ALA A 71 26.96 -11.32 0.35
N ASP A 72 27.36 -12.59 0.33
CA ASP A 72 27.39 -13.41 -0.90
C ASP A 72 26.00 -13.65 -1.47
N ASN A 73 24.99 -13.87 -0.61
CA ASN A 73 23.60 -14.08 -1.02
C ASN A 73 22.91 -12.82 -1.55
N VAL A 74 23.24 -11.63 -1.01
CA VAL A 74 22.71 -10.35 -1.53
C VAL A 74 23.25 -10.07 -2.93
N THR A 75 24.49 -10.47 -3.21
CA THR A 75 25.13 -10.24 -4.52
C THR A 75 24.62 -11.21 -5.59
N SER A 76 24.16 -12.40 -5.19
CA SER A 76 23.71 -13.45 -6.11
C SER A 76 22.20 -13.44 -6.42
N LYS A 77 21.37 -12.73 -5.63
CA LYS A 77 19.91 -12.73 -5.77
C LYS A 77 19.29 -11.64 -6.65
N THR A 78 20.02 -10.63 -7.11
CA THR A 78 19.50 -9.75 -8.20
C THR A 78 19.59 -10.46 -9.57
N GLY A 79 19.05 -11.67 -9.64
CA GLY A 79 18.93 -12.47 -10.84
C GLY A 79 17.73 -12.04 -11.69
N VAL A 80 17.69 -12.55 -12.91
CA VAL A 80 16.63 -12.27 -13.91
C VAL A 80 15.23 -12.62 -13.38
N GLU A 81 15.14 -13.54 -12.42
CA GLU A 81 13.89 -14.00 -11.81
C GLU A 81 13.26 -12.95 -10.87
N ASP A 82 14.06 -12.26 -10.07
CA ASP A 82 13.60 -11.16 -9.21
C ASP A 82 13.17 -9.95 -10.05
N LEU A 83 13.89 -9.66 -11.12
CA LEU A 83 13.47 -8.67 -12.12
C LEU A 83 12.14 -9.05 -12.78
N ALA A 84 11.94 -10.34 -13.10
CA ALA A 84 10.68 -10.81 -13.67
C ALA A 84 9.51 -10.67 -12.68
N LEU A 85 9.74 -10.86 -11.38
CA LEU A 85 8.74 -10.63 -10.33
C LEU A 85 8.38 -9.14 -10.20
N MET A 86 9.37 -8.25 -10.21
CA MET A 86 9.14 -6.81 -10.20
C MET A 86 8.35 -6.34 -11.43
N VAL A 87 8.70 -6.82 -12.63
CA VAL A 87 7.99 -6.48 -13.88
C VAL A 87 6.55 -6.98 -13.85
N LYS A 88 6.29 -8.16 -13.30
CA LYS A 88 4.91 -8.68 -13.13
C LYS A 88 4.10 -7.82 -12.17
N GLY A 89 4.68 -7.38 -11.06
CA GLY A 89 4.05 -6.45 -10.12
C GLY A 89 3.66 -5.14 -10.80
N LEU A 90 4.61 -4.51 -11.49
CA LEU A 90 4.37 -3.27 -12.24
C LEU A 90 3.29 -3.44 -13.33
N ALA A 91 3.25 -4.58 -14.02
CA ALA A 91 2.22 -4.85 -15.02
C ALA A 91 0.81 -4.94 -14.40
N ALA A 92 0.68 -5.52 -13.21
CA ALA A 92 -0.59 -5.57 -12.49
C ALA A 92 -1.06 -4.18 -12.07
N ASP A 93 -0.15 -3.33 -11.57
CA ASP A 93 -0.45 -1.95 -11.19
C ASP A 93 -0.89 -1.11 -12.39
N ILE A 94 -0.22 -1.26 -13.53
CA ILE A 94 -0.61 -0.61 -14.78
C ILE A 94 -2.02 -1.02 -15.20
N GLN A 95 -2.36 -2.32 -15.13
CA GLN A 95 -3.69 -2.80 -15.46
C GLN A 95 -4.76 -2.30 -14.50
N GLN A 96 -4.44 -2.14 -13.21
CA GLN A 96 -5.34 -1.54 -12.24
C GLN A 96 -5.58 -0.07 -12.55
N LEU A 97 -4.52 0.69 -12.82
CA LEU A 97 -4.62 2.11 -13.21
C LEU A 97 -5.46 2.29 -14.48
N GLN A 98 -5.25 1.46 -15.50
CA GLN A 98 -6.05 1.49 -16.73
C GLN A 98 -7.54 1.28 -16.44
N ARG A 99 -7.90 0.27 -15.62
CA ARG A 99 -9.28 0.02 -15.22
C ARG A 99 -9.90 1.20 -14.47
N THR A 100 -9.14 1.84 -13.57
CA THR A 100 -9.58 3.04 -12.86
C THR A 100 -9.83 4.20 -13.82
N VAL A 101 -8.90 4.45 -14.74
CA VAL A 101 -9.06 5.50 -15.77
C VAL A 101 -10.28 5.24 -16.65
N ASP A 102 -10.51 3.99 -17.07
CA ASP A 102 -11.67 3.61 -17.87
C ASP A 102 -12.99 3.73 -17.09
N GLY A 103 -12.98 3.47 -15.78
CA GLY A 103 -14.10 3.75 -14.89
C GLY A 103 -14.41 5.25 -14.86
N LEU A 104 -13.43 6.06 -14.50
CA LEU A 104 -13.56 7.52 -14.43
C LEU A 104 -14.00 8.12 -15.77
N ARG A 105 -13.47 7.61 -16.89
CA ARG A 105 -13.88 8.03 -18.23
C ARG A 105 -15.35 7.70 -18.49
N ARG A 106 -15.81 6.50 -18.13
CA ARG A 106 -17.22 6.12 -18.27
C ARG A 106 -18.13 6.97 -17.39
N ASP A 107 -17.72 7.29 -16.16
CA ASP A 107 -18.52 8.16 -15.28
C ASP A 107 -18.65 9.58 -15.86
N LEU A 108 -17.56 10.12 -16.39
CA LEU A 108 -17.57 11.41 -17.08
C LEU A 108 -18.45 11.40 -18.35
N HIS A 109 -18.41 10.34 -19.16
CA HIS A 109 -19.22 10.25 -20.39
C HIS A 109 -20.66 9.79 -20.14
N GLY A 110 -20.93 9.08 -19.04
CA GLY A 110 -22.25 8.67 -18.59
C GLY A 110 -23.05 9.81 -17.97
N SER A 111 -22.37 10.86 -17.48
CA SER A 111 -23.01 12.10 -17.02
C SER A 111 -23.61 12.96 -18.13
N ALA A 112 -23.47 12.58 -19.40
CA ALA A 112 -23.97 13.34 -20.56
C ALA A 112 -25.36 12.89 -21.07
N GLY A 113 -26.12 12.09 -20.32
CA GLY A 113 -27.28 11.38 -20.89
C GLY A 113 -28.53 11.21 -20.03
N GLU A 114 -28.67 11.88 -18.88
CA GLU A 114 -29.98 11.93 -18.21
C GLU A 114 -30.61 13.32 -18.41
N PRO A 115 -31.76 13.43 -19.09
CA PRO A 115 -32.53 14.66 -19.05
C PRO A 115 -33.05 14.82 -17.62
N VAL A 116 -32.45 15.73 -16.86
CA VAL A 116 -33.00 16.17 -15.59
C VAL A 116 -34.28 16.92 -15.90
N THR A 117 -35.41 16.21 -15.83
CA THR A 117 -36.71 16.85 -15.71
C THR A 117 -36.85 17.35 -14.27
N ASP A 118 -37.41 18.55 -14.12
CA ASP A 118 -37.81 19.03 -12.80
C ASP A 118 -38.94 18.16 -12.24
N ALA A 119 -39.30 18.37 -10.97
CA ALA A 119 -40.36 17.63 -10.28
C ALA A 119 -41.76 17.74 -10.95
N TYR A 120 -41.90 18.53 -12.03
CA TYR A 120 -43.13 18.75 -12.78
C TYR A 120 -43.01 18.39 -14.28
N GLY A 121 -41.94 17.69 -14.69
CA GLY A 121 -41.84 17.07 -16.01
C GLY A 121 -41.69 18.05 -17.18
N HIS A 122 -41.16 19.26 -16.96
CA HIS A 122 -40.92 20.22 -18.04
C HIS A 122 -39.49 20.08 -18.58
N GLU A 123 -39.34 20.07 -19.91
CA GLU A 123 -38.02 20.15 -20.54
C GLU A 123 -37.43 21.56 -20.31
N PRO A 124 -36.20 21.69 -19.78
CA PRO A 124 -35.59 23.00 -19.62
C PRO A 124 -35.27 23.60 -21.00
N ALA A 125 -35.89 24.73 -21.29
CA ALA A 125 -35.65 25.48 -22.50
C ALA A 125 -34.17 25.89 -22.63
N GLU A 126 -33.62 25.58 -23.81
CA GLU A 126 -32.42 26.15 -24.43
C GLU A 126 -31.10 26.15 -23.63
N SER A 127 -30.20 25.28 -24.12
CA SER A 127 -28.77 25.24 -23.87
C SER A 127 -28.11 26.62 -23.67
N ILE A 128 -27.62 26.88 -22.46
CA ILE A 128 -26.59 27.88 -22.25
C ILE A 128 -25.33 27.36 -22.94
N ARG A 129 -24.98 27.95 -24.10
CA ARG A 129 -23.69 27.72 -24.74
C ARG A 129 -22.58 28.18 -23.78
N VAL A 130 -21.81 27.25 -23.25
CA VAL A 130 -20.56 27.55 -22.55
C VAL A 130 -19.68 28.32 -23.52
N ARG A 131 -19.47 29.61 -23.24
CA ARG A 131 -18.46 30.42 -23.94
C ARG A 131 -17.12 29.70 -23.83
N GLY A 132 -16.42 29.58 -24.96
CA GLY A 132 -15.13 28.88 -25.04
C GLY A 132 -14.16 29.31 -23.94
N ASN A 133 -13.46 28.31 -23.39
CA ASN A 133 -12.43 28.47 -22.38
C ASN A 133 -11.38 29.51 -22.84
N PRO A 134 -11.21 30.66 -22.14
CA PRO A 134 -10.23 31.68 -22.51
C PRO A 134 -8.78 31.25 -22.19
N PHE A 135 -8.58 30.15 -21.47
CA PHE A 135 -7.24 29.62 -21.18
C PHE A 135 -6.83 28.58 -22.21
N ARG A 136 -6.41 29.04 -23.39
CA ARG A 136 -5.34 28.33 -24.11
C ARG A 136 -4.04 28.59 -23.35
N PRO A 137 -3.22 27.58 -23.01
CA PRO A 137 -1.84 27.84 -22.65
C PRO A 137 -1.19 28.50 -23.88
N GLY A 138 -0.82 29.78 -23.74
CA GLY A 138 -0.06 30.47 -24.77
C GLY A 138 1.27 29.76 -24.97
N GLU A 139 1.73 29.70 -26.23
CA GLU A 139 3.08 29.25 -26.55
C GLU A 139 4.08 29.95 -25.63
N PRO A 140 5.09 29.23 -25.10
CA PRO A 140 6.10 29.84 -24.25
C PRO A 140 6.83 30.89 -25.07
N ARG A 141 6.74 32.16 -24.66
CA ARG A 141 7.60 33.22 -25.18
C ARG A 141 9.01 32.94 -24.69
N GLU A 142 9.84 32.35 -25.55
CA GLU A 142 11.28 32.30 -25.32
C GLU A 142 11.80 33.73 -25.17
N ALA A 143 12.20 34.10 -23.96
CA ALA A 143 12.94 35.33 -23.75
C ALA A 143 14.31 35.18 -24.42
N SER A 144 14.53 35.93 -25.50
CA SER A 144 15.82 35.97 -26.19
C SER A 144 16.88 36.54 -25.24
N ILE A 145 17.90 35.74 -24.97
CA ILE A 145 19.05 36.04 -24.09
C ILE A 145 19.78 37.33 -24.51
N ASP A 146 19.62 37.79 -25.75
CA ASP A 146 20.24 39.02 -26.25
C ASP A 146 19.68 40.32 -25.66
N GLN A 147 18.48 40.31 -25.05
CA GLN A 147 17.91 41.52 -24.43
C GLN A 147 18.46 41.84 -23.04
N LEU A 148 19.01 40.85 -22.32
CA LEU A 148 19.58 41.07 -20.98
C LEU A 148 21.00 41.66 -21.00
N ARG A 149 21.68 41.69 -22.16
CA ARG A 149 23.05 42.21 -22.29
C ARG A 149 23.16 43.70 -22.65
N ARG A 150 22.07 44.40 -22.96
CA ARG A 150 22.12 45.83 -23.38
C ARG A 150 21.87 46.86 -22.26
N ASN A 151 21.57 46.41 -21.04
CA ASN A 151 21.36 47.30 -19.89
C ASN A 151 22.44 47.15 -18.81
N SER A 152 23.66 46.75 -19.19
CA SER A 152 24.86 46.79 -18.33
C SER A 152 25.79 47.91 -18.76
#